data_AF-A0A5K0Z2H6-F1
#
_entry.id   AF-A0A5K0Z2H6-F1
#
_cell.length_a   1.000
_cell.length_b   1.000
_cell.length_c   1.000
_cell.angle_alpha   90.00
_cell.angle_beta   90.00
_cell.angle_gamma   90.00
#
_symmetry.space_group_name_H-M   'P 1'
#
loop_
_entity.id
_entity.type
_entity.pdbx_description
1 polymer ?
#
loop_
_entity_poly.entity_id
_entity_poly.type
_entity_poly.pdbx_seq_one_letter_code
_entity_poly.pdbx_strand_id
1 'polypeptide(L)'
;ITENGLAPVRCTSAQVHKAQDILFNQSLRGSHTNSHGKSLVHPPLFHHLPGLKLPPCLSDYVEPCPTKITTLPNGLKIASENIL
;
A
#
# COMPACT_ATOMS: atom_id res chain seq x y z
N ILE A 1 35.06 18.70 27.66
CA ILE A 1 34.53 19.87 28.38
C ILE A 1 35.13 21.05 27.62
N THR A 2 34.45 21.79 26.74
CA THR A 2 33.18 22.54 26.86
C THR A 2 32.82 22.99 25.41
N GLU A 3 31.68 22.60 24.83
CA GLU A 3 30.46 23.40 24.56
C GLU A 3 30.37 24.14 23.20
N ASN A 4 29.38 23.69 22.41
CA ASN A 4 28.30 24.46 21.78
C ASN A 4 28.63 25.69 20.91
N GLY A 5 28.37 25.55 19.61
CA GLY A 5 28.18 26.65 18.67
C GLY A 5 27.32 26.22 17.48
N LEU A 6 26.00 26.10 17.70
CA LEU A 6 25.01 25.82 16.66
C LEU A 6 24.96 27.03 15.69
N ALA A 7 25.55 26.91 14.50
CA ALA A 7 25.36 27.92 13.45
C ALA A 7 24.01 27.70 12.75
N PRO A 8 23.25 28.77 12.46
CA PRO A 8 21.87 28.67 11.98
C PRO A 8 21.79 27.99 10.62
N VAL A 9 20.91 26.98 10.49
CA VAL A 9 20.56 26.38 9.21
C VAL A 9 19.86 27.44 8.37
N ARG A 10 20.56 27.97 7.37
CA ARG A 10 20.02 28.92 6.40
C ARG A 10 19.19 28.15 5.38
N CYS A 11 17.87 28.16 5.54
CA CYS A 11 16.94 27.66 4.53
C CYS A 11 16.81 28.71 3.42
N THR A 12 17.46 28.51 2.28
CA THR A 12 17.15 29.28 1.06
C THR A 12 16.26 28.46 0.14
N SER A 13 15.11 29.02 -0.21
CA SER A 13 14.17 28.44 -1.14
C SER A 13 14.63 28.59 -2.61
N ALA A 14 14.37 27.51 -3.35
CA ALA A 14 14.18 27.38 -4.79
C ALA A 14 15.25 27.88 -5.78
N GLN A 15 15.83 26.94 -6.52
CA GLN A 15 15.97 27.07 -7.98
C GLN A 15 15.52 25.77 -8.66
N VAL A 16 14.53 25.89 -9.56
CA VAL A 16 14.08 24.80 -10.43
C VAL A 16 15.12 24.61 -11.52
N HIS A 17 15.94 23.57 -11.39
CA HIS A 17 16.72 23.04 -12.49
C HIS A 17 16.10 21.70 -12.89
N LYS A 18 15.82 21.52 -14.18
CA LYS A 18 15.34 20.27 -14.76
C LYS A 18 16.31 19.14 -14.42
N ALA A 19 16.01 18.39 -13.35
CA ALA A 19 16.71 17.18 -12.97
C ALA A 19 15.90 16.00 -13.50
N GLN A 20 16.46 15.33 -14.50
CA GLN A 20 15.95 14.06 -14.99
C GLN A 20 16.19 12.98 -13.90
N ASP A 21 15.09 12.41 -13.43
CA ASP A 21 14.92 11.00 -13.06
C ASP A 21 15.91 10.30 -12.11
N ILE A 22 16.41 10.95 -11.05
CA ILE A 22 17.13 10.21 -10.00
C ILE A 22 16.77 10.75 -8.62
N LEU A 23 15.55 10.50 -8.11
CA LEU A 23 15.23 10.48 -6.65
C LEU A 23 13.74 10.22 -6.36
N PHE A 24 13.20 9.06 -6.75
CA PHE A 24 11.88 8.63 -6.24
C PHE A 24 11.92 7.43 -5.28
N ASN A 25 13.06 6.74 -5.12
CA ASN A 25 13.10 5.47 -4.36
C ASN A 25 14.21 5.39 -3.32
N GLN A 26 14.21 6.28 -2.32
CA GLN A 26 15.11 6.11 -1.18
C GLN A 26 14.41 5.90 0.17
N SER A 27 13.07 5.94 0.25
CA SER A 27 12.41 6.01 1.56
C SER A 27 11.53 4.83 2.01
N LEU A 28 11.49 3.69 1.32
CA LEU A 28 10.65 2.54 1.73
C LEU A 28 11.39 1.19 1.67
N ARG A 29 12.66 1.13 2.10
CA ARG A 29 13.35 -0.16 2.34
C ARG A 29 12.95 -0.72 3.72
N GLY A 30 11.70 -1.13 3.87
CA GLY A 30 11.34 -2.08 4.94
C GLY A 30 12.00 -3.42 4.63
N SER A 31 13.04 -3.80 5.37
CA SER A 31 13.76 -5.05 5.14
C SER A 31 13.03 -6.21 5.81
N HIS A 32 12.24 -6.96 5.05
CA HIS A 32 11.75 -8.26 5.50
C HIS A 32 12.85 -9.29 5.21
N THR A 33 13.57 -9.74 6.24
CA THR A 33 14.51 -10.84 6.13
C THR A 33 13.74 -12.16 6.23
N ASN A 34 14.06 -13.12 5.37
CA ASN A 34 13.62 -14.49 5.61
C ASN A 34 14.44 -15.11 6.76
N SER A 35 14.06 -16.29 7.24
CA SER A 35 14.77 -17.04 8.31
C SER A 35 16.25 -17.32 8.02
N HIS A 36 16.71 -17.08 6.78
CA HIS A 36 18.08 -17.22 6.32
C HIS A 36 18.86 -15.90 6.19
N GLY A 37 18.32 -14.78 6.67
CA GLY A 37 19.03 -13.50 6.69
C GLY A 37 19.21 -12.84 5.32
N LYS A 38 18.51 -13.33 4.28
CA LYS A 38 18.53 -12.69 2.95
C LYS A 38 17.49 -11.57 2.94
N SER A 39 17.95 -10.34 2.67
CA SER A 39 17.06 -9.20 2.44
C SER A 39 16.33 -9.41 1.11
N LEU A 40 15.01 -9.55 1.16
CA LEU A 40 14.19 -9.62 -0.04
C LEU A 40 14.01 -8.20 -0.58
N VAL A 41 14.68 -7.91 -1.69
CA VAL A 41 14.47 -6.65 -2.40
C VAL A 41 13.11 -6.72 -3.08
N HIS A 42 12.11 -6.06 -2.51
CA HIS A 42 10.82 -5.89 -3.16
C HIS A 42 10.93 -4.84 -4.26
N PRO A 43 10.20 -5.01 -5.38
CA PRO A 43 10.15 -3.98 -6.40
C PRO A 43 9.53 -2.71 -5.80
N PRO A 44 9.94 -1.52 -6.29
CA PRO A 44 9.28 -0.26 -5.91
C PRO A 44 7.76 -0.32 -6.11
N LEU A 45 6.99 0.42 -5.32
CA LEU A 45 5.50 0.34 -5.30
C LEU A 45 4.81 0.65 -6.64
N PHE A 46 5.50 1.29 -7.58
CA PHE A 46 4.98 1.55 -8.94
C PHE A 46 5.25 0.42 -9.93
N HIS A 47 5.90 -0.67 -9.50
CA HIS A 47 6.04 -1.89 -10.28
C HIS A 47 5.19 -3.00 -9.66
N HIS A 48 4.70 -3.90 -10.51
CA HIS A 48 3.98 -5.07 -10.07
C HIS A 48 4.89 -6.05 -9.31
N LEU A 49 4.29 -6.79 -8.36
CA LEU A 49 4.98 -7.83 -7.62
C LEU A 49 5.19 -9.07 -8.52
N PRO A 50 6.43 -9.54 -8.74
CA PRO A 50 6.68 -10.71 -9.57
C PRO A 50 6.08 -11.96 -8.93
N GLY A 51 5.48 -12.82 -9.76
CA GLY A 51 4.86 -14.07 -9.31
C GLY A 51 3.46 -13.93 -8.70
N LEU A 52 2.91 -12.71 -8.62
CA LEU A 52 1.53 -12.50 -8.20
C LEU A 52 0.56 -13.00 -9.29
N LYS A 53 -0.21 -14.02 -8.98
CA LYS A 53 -1.33 -14.48 -9.82
C LYS A 53 -2.60 -13.76 -9.38
N LEU A 54 -3.00 -12.76 -10.14
CA LEU A 54 -4.26 -12.05 -9.88
C LEU A 54 -5.45 -12.94 -10.29
N PRO A 55 -6.57 -12.88 -9.55
CA PRO A 55 -7.81 -13.50 -10.00
C PRO A 55 -8.31 -12.77 -11.27
N PRO A 56 -9.19 -13.42 -12.07
CA PRO A 56 -9.86 -12.74 -13.15
C PRO A 56 -10.65 -11.53 -12.62
N CYS A 57 -10.68 -10.46 -13.40
CA CYS A 57 -11.54 -9.31 -13.11
C CYS A 57 -13.01 -9.72 -13.22
N LEU A 58 -13.85 -9.01 -12.45
CA LEU A 58 -15.31 -9.10 -12.61
C LEU A 58 -15.73 -8.49 -13.96
N SER A 59 -16.93 -8.85 -14.41
CA SER A 59 -17.58 -8.25 -15.57
C SER A 59 -17.83 -6.74 -15.36
N ASP A 60 -17.86 -5.96 -16.45
CA ASP A 60 -18.17 -4.52 -16.41
C ASP A 60 -19.53 -4.22 -15.77
N TYR A 61 -20.47 -5.17 -15.90
CA TYR A 61 -21.75 -5.16 -15.21
C TYR A 61 -21.93 -6.45 -14.41
N VAL A 62 -22.19 -6.28 -13.12
CA VAL A 62 -22.60 -7.34 -12.18
C VAL A 62 -23.97 -6.97 -11.66
N GLU A 63 -24.94 -7.86 -11.85
CA GLU A 63 -26.30 -7.64 -11.37
C GLU A 63 -26.33 -7.61 -9.83
N PRO A 64 -27.01 -6.63 -9.19
CA PRO A 64 -27.16 -6.60 -7.74
C PRO A 64 -27.85 -7.88 -7.24
N CYS A 65 -27.22 -8.58 -6.29
CA CYS A 65 -27.84 -9.77 -5.72
C CYS A 65 -28.99 -9.42 -4.77
N PRO A 66 -30.06 -10.22 -4.74
CA PRO A 66 -31.17 -10.00 -3.83
C PRO A 66 -30.76 -10.21 -2.36
N THR A 67 -31.34 -9.43 -1.45
CA THR A 67 -31.12 -9.59 -0.01
C THR A 67 -31.77 -10.89 0.49
N LYS A 68 -30.96 -11.80 1.01
CA LYS A 68 -31.42 -13.02 1.68
C LYS A 68 -31.73 -12.71 3.14
N ILE A 69 -32.99 -12.83 3.53
CA ILE A 69 -33.46 -12.66 4.91
C ILE A 69 -33.78 -14.04 5.49
N THR A 70 -33.16 -14.36 6.63
CA THR A 70 -33.43 -15.58 7.40
C THR A 70 -33.93 -15.20 8.78
N THR A 71 -35.07 -15.73 9.19
CA THR A 71 -35.60 -15.56 10.55
C THR A 71 -35.30 -16.81 11.35
N LEU A 72 -34.55 -16.66 12.44
CA LEU A 72 -34.24 -17.75 13.36
C LEU A 72 -35.44 -18.05 14.27
N PRO A 73 -35.54 -19.27 14.85
CA PRO A 73 -36.65 -19.64 15.74
C PRO A 73 -36.80 -18.77 17.00
N ASN A 74 -35.74 -18.06 17.40
CA ASN A 74 -35.77 -17.08 18.49
C ASN A 74 -36.28 -15.69 18.05
N GLY A 75 -36.71 -15.53 16.80
CA GLY A 75 -37.20 -14.27 16.23
C GLY A 75 -36.12 -13.36 15.66
N LEU A 76 -34.83 -13.71 15.76
CA LEU A 76 -33.75 -12.90 15.19
C LEU A 76 -33.79 -12.95 13.65
N LYS A 77 -33.74 -11.79 13.00
CA LYS A 77 -33.67 -11.68 11.54
C LYS A 77 -32.24 -11.39 11.10
N ILE A 78 -31.72 -12.21 10.20
CA ILE A 78 -30.40 -12.05 9.59
C ILE A 78 -30.62 -11.69 8.12
N ALA A 79 -30.09 -10.54 7.70
CA ALA A 79 -30.05 -10.14 6.31
C ALA A 79 -28.62 -10.31 5.78
N SER A 80 -28.49 -10.79 4.55
CA SER A 80 -27.21 -10.92 3.87
C SER A 80 -27.38 -10.63 2.38
N GLU A 81 -26.36 -10.03 1.80
CA GLU A 81 -26.18 -9.86 0.36
C GLU A 81 -24.86 -10.51 -0.02
N ASN A 82 -24.77 -11.03 -1.23
CA ASN A 82 -23.52 -11.54 -1.78
C ASN A 82 -23.18 -10.73 -3.02
N ILE A 83 -21.90 -10.49 -3.28
CA ILE A 83 -21.45 -9.93 -4.55
C ILE A 83 -20.71 -11.07 -5.24
N LEU A 84 -21.27 -11.57 -6.34
CA LEU A 84 -20.61 -12.54 -7.22
C LEU A 84 -19.63 -11.81 -8.14
#